data_AF-A0A7S2TEM7-F1
#
_entry.id   AF-A0A7S2TEM7-F1
#
_cell.length_a   1.000
_cell.length_b   1.000
_cell.length_c   1.000
_cell.angle_alpha   90.00
_cell.angle_beta   90.00
_cell.angle_gamma   90.00
#
_symmetry.space_group_name_H-M   'P 1'
#
loop_
_entity.id
_entity.type
_entity.pdbx_description
1 polymer ?
#
loop_
_entity_poly.entity_id
_entity_poly.type
_entity_poly.pdbx_seq_one_letter_code
_entity_poly.pdbx_strand_id
1 'polypeptide(L)'
;VWYCSGQSNMWLPLEYTYHRNESVIALKNGSYPNIRGLIGDSQHPMNTWTWMSAQQAVNNTDFSKPTFDLFVFSAACYYFAESLTDRMIANGEEPVPFGLINTAIGGSMIEEWTTNKTTRTCSNYNEIGPAAQSL
;
A
#
# COMPACT_ATOMS: atom_id res chain seq x y z
N VAL A 1 -3.04 2.94 -12.99
CA VAL A 1 -3.39 2.88 -11.55
C VAL A 1 -3.18 1.45 -11.09
N TRP A 2 -2.54 1.25 -9.95
CA TRP A 2 -2.25 -0.04 -9.34
C TRP A 2 -3.00 -0.15 -8.01
N TYR A 3 -3.79 -1.21 -7.87
CA TYR A 3 -4.68 -1.43 -6.73
C TYR A 3 -4.14 -2.58 -5.89
N CYS A 4 -3.70 -2.26 -4.68
CA CYS A 4 -3.01 -3.15 -3.77
C CYS A 4 -3.99 -3.63 -2.69
N SER A 5 -4.50 -4.85 -2.87
CA SER A 5 -5.45 -5.49 -1.95
C SER A 5 -4.91 -6.84 -1.48
N GLY A 6 -5.39 -7.28 -0.31
CA GLY A 6 -5.02 -8.55 0.29
C GLY A 6 -4.87 -8.43 1.80
N GLN A 7 -4.10 -9.36 2.37
CA GLN A 7 -3.89 -9.51 3.80
C GLN A 7 -2.53 -8.93 4.27
N SER A 8 -2.00 -9.45 5.39
CA SER A 8 -0.80 -8.96 6.08
C SER A 8 0.43 -8.73 5.18
N ASN A 9 0.72 -9.64 4.25
CA ASN A 9 1.89 -9.50 3.37
C ASN A 9 1.75 -8.34 2.37
N MET A 10 0.52 -8.04 1.91
CA MET A 10 0.29 -6.86 1.08
C MET A 10 0.23 -5.60 1.95
N TRP A 11 -0.30 -5.69 3.16
CA TRP A 11 -0.37 -4.55 4.08
C TRP A 11 1.00 -4.11 4.64
N LEU A 12 1.98 -5.03 4.70
CA LEU A 12 3.29 -4.81 5.33
C LEU A 12 3.86 -3.38 5.08
N PRO A 13 3.97 -2.55 6.14
CA PRO A 13 4.48 -1.20 6.01
C PRO A 13 5.93 -1.13 5.54
N LEU A 14 6.28 -0.10 4.74
CA LEU A 14 7.67 0.18 4.34
C LEU A 14 8.60 0.31 5.55
N GLU A 15 8.11 0.81 6.69
CA GLU A 15 8.90 0.97 7.91
C GLU A 15 9.64 -0.31 8.32
N TYR A 16 9.06 -1.48 8.03
CA TYR A 16 9.59 -2.77 8.43
C TYR A 16 10.44 -3.46 7.36
N THR A 17 10.84 -2.73 6.33
CA THR A 17 11.67 -3.26 5.25
C THR A 17 13.10 -2.72 5.31
N TYR A 18 14.06 -3.49 4.79
CA TYR A 18 15.47 -3.10 4.76
C TYR A 18 15.76 -1.99 3.75
N HIS A 19 15.02 -1.94 2.63
CA HIS A 19 15.27 -1.02 1.53
C HIS A 19 14.60 0.37 1.71
N ARG A 20 13.84 0.57 2.79
CA ARG A 20 13.07 1.82 3.03
C ARG A 20 13.92 3.09 2.98
N ASN A 21 15.16 3.02 3.46
CA ASN A 21 16.04 4.19 3.53
C ASN A 21 16.55 4.57 2.13
N GLU A 22 16.81 3.58 1.28
CA GLU A 22 17.26 3.80 -0.09
C GLU A 22 16.17 4.50 -0.92
N SER A 23 14.92 4.03 -0.83
CA SER A 23 13.79 4.67 -1.50
C SER A 23 13.54 6.10 -1.00
N VAL A 24 13.67 6.36 0.30
CA VAL A 24 13.55 7.73 0.85
C VAL A 24 14.66 8.64 0.31
N ILE A 25 15.90 8.16 0.28
CA ILE A 25 17.04 8.92 -0.27
C ILE A 25 16.79 9.22 -1.76
N ALA A 26 16.38 8.22 -2.53
CA ALA A 26 16.07 8.37 -3.95
C ALA A 26 14.97 9.41 -4.19
N LEU A 27 13.87 9.33 -3.44
CA LEU A 27 12.76 10.29 -3.51
C LEU A 27 13.19 11.72 -3.11
N LYS A 28 13.99 11.87 -2.05
CA LYS A 28 14.54 13.17 -1.63
C LYS A 28 15.49 13.77 -2.67
N ASN A 29 16.19 12.92 -3.42
CA ASN A 29 17.03 13.34 -4.55
C ASN A 29 16.21 13.64 -5.84
N GLY A 30 14.88 13.56 -5.79
CA GLY A 30 14.00 13.87 -6.92
C GLY A 30 13.70 12.69 -7.84
N SER A 31 14.05 11.46 -7.45
CA SER A 31 13.69 10.26 -8.21
C SER A 31 12.19 9.99 -8.16
N TYR A 32 11.69 9.20 -9.11
CA TYR A 32 10.31 8.74 -9.21
C TYR A 32 9.21 9.83 -9.21
N PRO A 33 9.35 10.92 -9.99
CA PRO A 33 8.32 11.97 -10.06
C PRO A 33 6.97 11.49 -10.63
N ASN A 34 6.96 10.31 -11.28
CA ASN A 34 5.80 9.69 -11.87
C ASN A 34 4.89 8.96 -10.85
N ILE A 35 5.36 8.70 -9.61
CA ILE A 35 4.62 7.93 -8.60
C ILE A 35 3.79 8.86 -7.69
N ARG A 36 2.49 8.58 -7.62
CA ARG A 36 1.51 9.23 -6.73
C ARG A 36 0.54 8.22 -6.15
N GLY A 37 -0.11 8.53 -5.04
CA GLY A 37 -1.06 7.60 -4.43
C GLY A 37 -1.86 8.19 -3.28
N LEU A 38 -2.83 7.41 -2.82
CA LEU A 38 -3.39 7.54 -1.48
C LEU A 38 -2.39 6.90 -0.51
N ILE A 39 -1.33 7.63 -0.19
CA ILE A 39 -0.23 7.15 0.63
C ILE A 39 -0.63 7.31 2.10
N GLY A 40 -0.97 6.19 2.73
CA GLY A 40 -1.38 6.10 4.13
C GLY A 40 -1.57 4.65 4.55
N ASP A 41 -1.83 4.46 5.83
CA ASP A 41 -2.16 3.14 6.38
C ASP A 41 -3.59 2.72 5.97
N SER A 42 -3.69 1.63 5.24
CA SER A 42 -4.96 1.08 4.74
C SER A 42 -5.77 0.33 5.81
N GLN A 43 -5.21 0.06 6.99
CA GLN A 43 -6.00 -0.42 8.13
C GLN A 43 -6.82 0.70 8.80
N HIS A 44 -6.52 1.96 8.49
CA HIS A 44 -7.26 3.11 8.99
C HIS A 44 -8.21 3.68 7.92
N PRO A 45 -9.29 4.39 8.32
CA PRO A 45 -10.27 4.94 7.38
C PRO A 45 -9.62 5.86 6.34
N MET A 46 -9.97 5.68 5.07
CA MET A 46 -9.37 6.45 3.96
C MET A 46 -9.63 7.96 4.01
N ASN A 47 -10.60 8.43 4.81
CA ASN A 47 -10.91 9.86 4.93
C ASN A 47 -9.80 10.67 5.64
N THR A 48 -8.79 10.01 6.21
CA THR A 48 -7.63 10.66 6.82
C THR A 48 -6.48 10.90 5.85
N TRP A 49 -6.51 10.32 4.65
CA TRP A 49 -5.38 10.32 3.72
C TRP A 49 -5.72 11.05 2.43
N THR A 50 -4.82 11.92 1.97
CA THR A 50 -4.97 12.68 0.72
C THR A 50 -4.11 12.09 -0.39
N TRP A 51 -4.52 12.35 -1.64
CA TRP A 51 -3.69 12.04 -2.80
C TRP A 51 -2.43 12.91 -2.78
N MET A 52 -1.26 12.28 -2.84
CA MET A 52 0.03 12.96 -2.85
C MET A 52 1.05 12.24 -3.73
N SER A 53 2.12 12.93 -4.13
CA SER A 53 3.26 12.28 -4.76
C SER A 53 4.08 11.49 -3.72
N ALA A 54 4.81 10.47 -4.18
CA ALA A 54 5.73 9.76 -3.29
C ALA A 54 6.79 10.70 -2.67
N GLN A 55 7.19 11.74 -3.41
CA GLN A 55 8.12 12.76 -2.92
C GLN A 55 7.52 13.60 -1.79
N GLN A 56 6.23 13.96 -1.90
CA GLN A 56 5.51 14.65 -0.82
C GLN A 56 5.42 13.76 0.42
N ALA A 57 5.20 12.45 0.27
CA ALA A 57 5.11 11.50 1.38
C ALA A 57 6.40 11.33 2.19
N VAL A 58 7.56 11.74 1.66
CA VAL A 58 8.86 11.76 2.37
C VAL A 58 9.31 13.16 2.79
N ASN A 59 8.52 14.19 2.45
CA ASN A 59 8.74 15.56 2.86
C ASN A 59 7.98 15.82 4.16
N ASN A 60 8.51 15.30 5.27
CA ASN A 60 7.95 15.60 6.57
C ASN A 60 8.38 17.01 7.02
N THR A 61 7.41 17.93 7.09
CA THR A 61 7.57 19.29 7.64
C THR A 61 7.05 19.42 9.07
N ASP A 62 6.46 18.35 9.62
CA ASP A 62 5.85 18.30 10.95
C ASP A 62 6.78 17.59 11.93
N PHE A 63 7.51 18.39 12.70
CA PHE A 63 8.43 17.92 13.75
C PHE A 63 7.73 17.15 14.89
N SER A 64 6.40 17.14 14.95
CA SER A 64 5.64 16.35 15.94
C SER A 64 5.53 14.86 15.57
N LYS A 65 5.78 14.50 14.31
CA LYS A 65 5.88 13.11 13.84
C LYS A 65 7.33 12.81 13.47
N PRO A 66 8.03 11.85 14.08
CA PRO A 66 9.41 11.54 13.72
C PRO A 66 9.56 10.66 12.45
N THR A 67 8.49 10.43 11.67
CA THR A 67 8.47 9.47 10.55
C THR A 67 7.87 10.04 9.26
N PHE A 68 7.93 9.30 8.15
CA PHE A 68 7.36 9.70 6.85
C PHE A 68 6.01 9.01 6.62
N ASP A 69 5.06 9.66 5.94
CA ASP A 69 3.78 9.04 5.57
C ASP A 69 3.99 7.82 4.66
N LEU A 70 5.09 7.81 3.89
CA LEU A 70 5.48 6.65 3.10
C LEU A 70 5.74 5.39 3.95
N PHE A 71 6.19 5.54 5.20
CA PHE A 71 6.57 4.40 6.04
C PHE A 71 5.40 3.54 6.49
N VAL A 72 4.20 4.12 6.60
CA VAL A 72 2.97 3.40 6.94
C VAL A 72 2.27 2.82 5.70
N PHE A 73 2.78 3.09 4.50
CA PHE A 73 2.24 2.58 3.26
C PHE A 73 2.74 1.15 2.96
N SER A 74 2.03 0.43 2.09
CA SER A 74 2.40 -0.93 1.67
C SER A 74 3.74 -0.95 0.92
N ALA A 75 4.68 -1.74 1.46
CA ALA A 75 6.00 -1.96 0.86
C ALA A 75 5.90 -2.60 -0.52
N ALA A 76 5.13 -3.68 -0.64
CA ALA A 76 4.95 -4.38 -1.91
C ALA A 76 4.35 -3.47 -2.98
N CYS A 77 3.37 -2.64 -2.58
CA CYS A 77 2.70 -1.71 -3.49
C CYS A 77 3.66 -0.64 -4.04
N TYR A 78 4.47 -0.05 -3.17
CA TYR A 78 5.42 0.98 -3.56
C TYR A 78 6.60 0.41 -4.36
N TYR A 79 7.22 -0.67 -3.89
CA TYR A 79 8.36 -1.29 -4.57
C TYR A 79 8.02 -1.84 -5.95
N PHE A 80 6.76 -2.25 -6.17
CA PHE A 80 6.28 -2.57 -7.51
C PHE A 80 6.40 -1.37 -8.45
N ALA A 81 5.97 -0.19 -8.02
CA ALA A 81 6.01 1.03 -8.84
C ALA A 81 7.44 1.55 -9.03
N GLU A 82 8.27 1.47 -7.99
CA GLU A 82 9.70 1.80 -8.03
C GLU A 82 10.43 0.92 -9.05
N SER A 83 10.37 -0.40 -8.86
CA SER A 83 11.07 -1.36 -9.73
C SER A 83 10.56 -1.35 -11.18
N LEU A 84 9.27 -1.10 -11.40
CA LEU A 84 8.73 -0.99 -12.74
C LEU A 84 9.22 0.31 -13.42
N THR A 85 9.27 1.42 -12.68
CA THR A 85 9.84 2.67 -13.18
C THR A 85 11.30 2.48 -13.59
N ASP A 86 12.11 1.83 -12.75
CA ASP A 86 13.52 1.53 -13.05
C ASP A 86 13.67 0.68 -14.30
N ARG A 87 12.84 -0.35 -14.47
CA ARG A 87 12.85 -1.20 -15.66
C ARG A 87 12.50 -0.44 -16.93
N MET A 88 11.53 0.47 -16.86
CA MET A 88 11.17 1.31 -18.01
C MET A 88 12.33 2.21 -18.42
N ILE A 89 12.96 2.88 -17.45
CA ILE A 89 14.15 3.73 -17.70
C ILE A 89 15.28 2.90 -18.29
N ALA A 90 15.55 1.71 -17.74
CA ALA A 90 16.58 0.81 -18.24
C ALA A 90 16.33 0.33 -19.68
N ASN A 91 15.06 0.23 -20.08
CA ASN A 91 14.66 -0.10 -21.45
C ASN A 91 14.63 1.12 -22.40
N GLY A 92 14.94 2.32 -21.92
CA GLY A 92 14.88 3.56 -22.70
C GLY A 92 13.45 4.09 -22.90
N GLU A 93 12.50 3.63 -22.10
CA GLU A 93 11.10 4.07 -22.12
C GLU A 93 10.87 5.24 -21.15
N GLU A 94 9.94 6.13 -21.49
CA GLU A 94 9.52 7.20 -20.58
C GLU A 94 8.60 6.63 -19.48
N PRO A 95 8.90 6.88 -18.19
CA PRO A 95 8.07 6.36 -17.09
C PRO A 95 6.63 6.87 -17.15
N VAL A 96 5.67 5.94 -17.19
CA VAL A 96 4.26 6.30 -17.11
C VAL A 96 3.87 6.76 -15.69
N PRO A 97 2.88 7.66 -15.56
CA PRO A 97 2.33 8.02 -14.26
C PRO A 97 1.71 6.82 -13.52
N PHE A 98 2.22 6.51 -12.32
CA PHE A 98 1.67 5.49 -11.44
C PHE A 98 0.78 6.12 -10.37
N GLY A 99 -0.48 5.69 -10.31
CA GLY A 99 -1.39 5.97 -9.20
C GLY A 99 -1.53 4.73 -8.32
N LEU A 100 -1.12 4.79 -7.06
CA LEU A 100 -1.17 3.67 -6.12
C LEU A 100 -2.34 3.83 -5.14
N ILE A 101 -3.08 2.74 -4.94
CA ILE A 101 -4.18 2.67 -3.96
C ILE A 101 -3.96 1.42 -3.12
N ASN A 102 -3.78 1.59 -1.81
CA ASN A 102 -3.67 0.50 -0.86
C ASN A 102 -4.98 0.30 -0.12
N THR A 103 -5.52 -0.92 -0.19
CA THR A 103 -6.73 -1.37 0.52
C THR A 103 -6.49 -2.66 1.28
N ALA A 104 -5.24 -3.11 1.41
CA ALA A 104 -4.93 -4.33 2.13
C ALA A 104 -5.21 -4.19 3.63
N ILE A 105 -5.75 -5.24 4.24
CA ILE A 105 -6.08 -5.27 5.66
C ILE A 105 -5.36 -6.46 6.29
N GLY A 106 -4.38 -6.16 7.14
CA GLY A 106 -3.64 -7.16 7.89
C GLY A 106 -4.57 -8.03 8.76
N GLY A 107 -4.37 -9.34 8.72
CA GLY A 107 -5.18 -10.30 9.47
C GLY A 107 -6.54 -10.63 8.85
N SER A 108 -6.88 -10.05 7.70
CA SER A 108 -8.12 -10.40 7.02
C SER A 108 -8.08 -11.80 6.42
N MET A 109 -9.22 -12.49 6.49
CA MET A 109 -9.41 -13.83 5.89
C MET A 109 -10.09 -13.70 4.52
N ILE A 110 -9.96 -14.73 3.67
CA ILE A 110 -10.55 -14.68 2.32
C ILE A 110 -12.08 -14.57 2.35
N GLU A 111 -12.70 -15.11 3.38
CA GLU A 111 -14.14 -15.06 3.63
C GLU A 111 -14.63 -13.62 3.80
N GLU A 112 -13.82 -12.74 4.38
CA GLU A 112 -14.15 -11.32 4.58
C GLU A 112 -14.13 -10.52 3.27
N TRP A 113 -13.44 -11.04 2.26
CA TRP A 113 -13.40 -10.49 0.89
C TRP A 113 -14.45 -11.11 -0.03
N THR A 114 -15.29 -12.01 0.48
CA THR A 114 -16.38 -12.65 -0.28
C THR A 114 -17.75 -12.30 0.28
N THR A 115 -18.77 -12.34 -0.57
CA THR A 115 -20.13 -12.00 -0.13
C THR A 115 -20.68 -13.06 0.83
N ASN A 116 -21.49 -12.63 1.80
CA ASN A 116 -22.11 -13.52 2.78
C ASN A 116 -22.98 -14.63 2.12
N LYS A 117 -23.55 -14.35 0.94
CA LYS A 117 -24.29 -15.36 0.15
C LYS A 117 -23.39 -16.55 -0.24
N THR A 118 -22.13 -16.29 -0.60
CA THR A 118 -21.17 -17.30 -1.02
C THR A 118 -20.67 -18.10 0.17
N THR A 119 -20.27 -17.41 1.26
CA THR A 119 -19.72 -18.07 2.45
C THR A 119 -20.74 -18.98 3.14
N ARG A 120 -22.03 -18.62 3.14
CA ARG A 120 -23.13 -19.47 3.67
C ARG A 120 -23.33 -20.80 2.93
N THR A 121 -22.78 -20.96 1.73
CA THR A 121 -22.85 -22.24 1.00
C THR A 121 -21.79 -23.24 1.45
N CYS A 122 -20.79 -22.80 2.23
CA CYS A 122 -19.73 -23.65 2.73
C CYS A 122 -20.23 -24.58 3.84
N SER A 123 -19.84 -25.85 3.77
CA SER A 123 -20.29 -26.91 4.69
C SER A 123 -19.99 -26.63 6.17
N ASN A 124 -18.94 -25.87 6.45
CA ASN A 124 -18.45 -25.57 7.80
C ASN A 124 -18.58 -24.07 8.15
N TYR A 125 -19.59 -23.37 7.63
CA TYR A 125 -19.79 -21.93 7.88
C TYR A 125 -19.72 -21.53 9.37
N ASN A 126 -20.23 -22.39 10.26
CA ASN A 126 -20.23 -22.15 11.70
C ASN A 126 -18.85 -22.29 12.37
N GLU A 127 -17.87 -22.89 11.68
CA GLU A 127 -16.49 -23.03 12.17
C GLU A 127 -15.58 -21.87 11.73
N ILE A 128 -16.06 -21.02 10.83
CA ILE A 128 -15.34 -19.82 10.39
C ILE A 128 -15.40 -18.80 11.54
N GLY A 129 -14.26 -18.20 11.89
CA GLY A 129 -14.15 -17.29 13.04
C GLY A 129 -15.16 -16.13 13.01
N PRO A 130 -15.50 -15.54 14.16
CA PRO A 130 -16.60 -14.59 14.29
C PRO A 130 -16.53 -13.38 13.35
N ALA A 131 -15.32 -12.99 12.91
CA ALA A 131 -15.12 -11.89 11.95
C ALA A 131 -15.69 -12.19 10.55
N ALA A 132 -15.69 -13.45 10.10
CA ALA A 132 -16.32 -13.85 8.83
C ALA A 132 -17.84 -14.02 8.92
N GLN A 133 -18.40 -14.15 10.13
CA GLN A 133 -19.83 -14.35 10.35
C GLN A 133 -20.62 -13.04 10.48
N SER A 134 -19.94 -11.91 10.76
CA SER A 134 -20.55 -10.60 11.01
C SER A 134 -20.61 -9.65 9.81
N LEU A 135 -20.14 -10.07 8.64
CA LEU A 135 -20.22 -9.32 7.37
C LEU A 135 -21.44 -9.75 6.55
#